data_AF-A0A372Q482-F1
#
_entry.id   AF-A0A372Q482-F1
#
_cell.length_a   1.000
_cell.length_b   1.000
_cell.length_c   1.000
_cell.angle_alpha   90.00
_cell.angle_beta   90.00
_cell.angle_gamma   90.00
#
_symmetry.space_group_name_H-M   'P 1'
#
loop_
_entity.id
_entity.type
_entity.pdbx_description
1 polymer ?
#
loop_
_entity_poly.entity_id
_entity_poly.type
_entity_poly.pdbx_seq_one_letter_code
_entity_poly.pdbx_strand_id
1 'polypeptide(L)' 'DYDYWDLKQKALKVYMNTFYGEAGNSLSPIFLRELACGTITAGKYNLNLVVKFVTKKEFGIKYGNTDSL' A
#
# COMPACT_ATOMS: atom_id res chain seq x y z
N ASP A 1 12.78 2.60 26.88
CA ASP A 1 12.85 1.54 25.84
C ASP A 1 11.68 1.50 24.89
N TYR A 2 10.42 1.70 25.32
CA TYR A 2 9.26 1.69 24.42
C TYR A 2 9.42 2.65 23.23
N ASP A 3 9.78 3.91 23.47
CA ASP A 3 9.90 4.92 22.41
C ASP A 3 10.97 4.56 21.38
N TYR A 4 12.07 3.92 21.81
CA TYR A 4 13.12 3.45 20.90
C TYR A 4 12.59 2.38 19.94
N TRP A 5 11.84 1.40 20.46
CA TRP A 5 11.27 0.33 19.65
C TRP A 5 10.15 0.84 18.72
N ASP A 6 9.33 1.78 19.20
CA ASP A 6 8.30 2.42 18.38
C ASP A 6 8.91 3.26 17.24
N LEU A 7 9.99 4.00 17.51
CA LEU A 7 10.74 4.71 16.48
C LEU A 7 11.32 3.76 15.44
N LYS A 8 11.93 2.65 15.88
CA LYS A 8 12.55 1.66 15.00
C LYS A 8 11.52 1.01 14.07
N GLN A 9 10.34 0.62 14.57
CA GLN A 9 9.30 0.02 13.73
C GLN A 9 8.70 1.03 12.74
N LYS A 10 8.49 2.29 13.17
CA LYS A 10 7.99 3.36 12.28
C LYS A 10 8.97 3.68 11.15
N ALA A 11 10.26 3.77 11.47
CA ALA A 11 11.31 4.03 10.48
C ALA A 11 11.34 2.93 9.41
N LEU A 12 11.29 1.67 9.82
CA LEU A 12 11.24 0.54 8.88
C LEU A 12 9.96 0.56 8.03
N LYS A 13 8.81 0.85 8.64
CA LYS A 13 7.54 0.94 7.92
C LYS A 13 7.57 2.01 6.83
N VAL A 14 8.06 3.22 7.16
CA VAL A 14 8.17 4.31 6.18
C VAL A 14 9.12 3.93 5.07
N TYR A 15 10.30 3.38 5.40
CA TYR A 15 11.29 2.94 4.42
C TYR A 15 10.71 1.90 3.45
N MET A 16 10.00 0.89 3.95
CA MET A 16 9.41 -0.16 3.12
C MET A 16 8.27 0.36 2.24
N ASN A 17 7.43 1.26 2.76
CA ASN A 17 6.33 1.85 1.98
C ASN A 17 6.83 2.69 0.79
N THR A 18 8.04 3.25 0.86
CA THR A 18 8.64 4.03 -0.23
C THR A 18 8.92 3.20 -1.50
N PHE A 19 9.25 1.91 -1.36
CA PHE A 19 9.64 1.08 -2.51
C PHE A 19 8.56 0.95 -3.57
N TYR A 20 7.28 0.96 -3.17
CA TYR A 20 6.18 0.88 -4.12
C TYR A 20 6.17 2.09 -5.07
N GLY A 21 6.34 3.30 -4.54
CA GLY A 21 6.40 4.52 -5.34
C GLY A 21 7.67 4.59 -6.20
N GLU A 22 8.81 4.24 -5.61
CA GLU A 22 10.11 4.31 -6.29
C GLU A 22 10.26 3.29 -7.41
N ALA A 23 9.74 2.07 -7.26
CA ALA A 23 9.73 1.08 -8.34
C ALA A 23 8.88 1.52 -9.54
N GLY A 24 7.90 2.39 -9.34
CA GLY A 24 7.08 3.00 -10.40
C GLY A 24 7.61 4.33 -10.94
N ASN A 25 8.60 4.93 -10.29
CA ASN A 25 9.18 6.22 -10.68
C ASN A 25 10.29 6.02 -11.71
N SER A 26 10.10 6.49 -12.94
CA SER A 26 11.06 6.31 -14.05
C SER A 26 12.41 6.98 -13.83
N LEU A 27 12.54 7.89 -12.86
CA LEU A 27 13.80 8.53 -12.47
C LEU A 27 14.54 7.76 -11.38
N SER A 28 13.91 6.76 -10.75
CA SER A 28 14.49 6.00 -9.66
C SER A 28 15.47 4.95 -10.17
N PRO A 29 16.60 4.70 -9.49
CA PRO A 29 17.55 3.65 -9.87
C PRO A 29 16.98 2.23 -9.75
N ILE A 30 15.85 2.08 -9.06
CA ILE A 30 15.13 0.81 -8.89
C ILE A 30 13.85 0.72 -9.72
N PHE A 31 13.69 1.59 -10.73
CA PHE A 31 12.53 1.57 -11.60
C PHE A 31 12.35 0.21 -12.28
N LEU A 32 11.19 -0.41 -12.07
CA LEU A 32 10.82 -1.68 -12.66
C LEU A 32 9.32 -1.69 -12.97
N ARG A 33 8.98 -1.41 -14.23
CA ARG A 33 7.60 -1.19 -14.67
C ARG A 33 6.71 -2.43 -14.49
N GLU A 34 7.25 -3.62 -14.73
CA GLU A 34 6.56 -4.90 -14.57
C GLU A 34 6.19 -5.13 -13.11
N LEU A 35 7.09 -4.79 -12.18
CA LEU A 35 6.85 -4.86 -10.75
C LEU A 35 5.79 -3.85 -10.31
N ALA A 36 5.86 -2.60 -10.79
CA ALA A 36 4.85 -1.58 -10.52
C ALA A 36 3.46 -2.02 -11.02
N CYS A 37 3.38 -2.60 -12.23
CA CYS A 37 2.12 -3.09 -12.78
C CYS A 37 1.58 -4.31 -12.00
N GLY A 38 2.45 -5.26 -11.64
CA GLY A 38 2.09 -6.43 -10.84
C GLY A 38 1.58 -6.05 -9.45
N THR A 39 2.24 -5.11 -8.78
CA THR A 39 1.83 -4.62 -7.46
C THR A 39 0.49 -3.88 -7.52
N ILE A 40 0.23 -3.06 -8.54
CA ILE A 40 -1.08 -2.42 -8.75
C ILE A 40 -2.18 -3.46 -8.95
N THR A 41 -1.92 -4.50 -9.75
CA THR A 41 -2.91 -5.53 -10.06
C THR A 41 -3.29 -6.32 -8.81
N ALA A 42 -2.29 -6.77 -8.04
CA ALA A 42 -2.50 -7.46 -6.78
C ALA A 42 -3.17 -6.55 -5.72
N GLY A 43 -2.77 -5.28 -5.64
CA GLY A 43 -3.37 -4.30 -4.74
C GLY A 43 -4.86 -4.08 -5.02
N LYS A 44 -5.24 -3.86 -6.28
CA LYS A 44 -6.64 -3.75 -6.71
C LYS A 44 -7.46 -5.00 -6.39
N TYR A 45 -6.89 -6.19 -6.59
CA TYR A 45 -7.54 -7.44 -6.23
C TYR A 45 -7.87 -7.48 -4.73
N ASN A 46 -6.90 -7.16 -3.88
CA ASN A 46 -7.09 -7.13 -2.43
C ASN A 46 -8.10 -6.06 -1.99
N LEU A 47 -8.04 -4.86 -2.58
CA LEU A 47 -8.98 -3.78 -2.28
C LEU A 47 -10.43 -4.20 -2.58
N ASN A 48 -10.65 -4.87 -3.72
CA ASN A 48 -11.96 -5.40 -4.09
C ASN A 48 -12.48 -6.44 -3.08
N LEU A 49 -11.60 -7.25 -2.48
CA LEU A 49 -11.99 -8.19 -1.42
C LEU A 49 -12.42 -7.44 -0.15
N VAL A 50 -11.69 -6.40 0.24
CA VAL A 50 -12.03 -5.55 1.39
C VAL A 50 -13.36 -4.84 1.15
N VAL A 51 -13.56 -4.25 -0.02
CA VAL A 51 -14.85 -3.63 -0.44
C VAL A 51 -16.00 -4.62 -0.26
N LYS A 52 -15.87 -5.82 -0.82
CA LYS A 52 -16.91 -6.86 -0.69
C LYS A 52 -17.17 -7.23 0.77
N PHE A 53 -16.11 -7.32 1.58
CA PHE A 53 -16.23 -7.64 3.00
C PHE A 53 -16.97 -6.55 3.78
N VAL A 54 -16.60 -5.27 3.61
CA VAL A 54 -17.23 -4.16 4.33
C VAL A 54 -18.66 -3.91 3.87
N THR A 55 -18.95 -4.05 2.57
CA THR A 55 -20.32 -3.95 2.05
C THR A 55 -21.21 -5.07 2.58
N LYS A 56 -20.70 -6.31 2.70
CA LYS A 56 -21.44 -7.42 3.33
C LYS A 56 -21.75 -7.17 4.80
N LYS A 57 -20.97 -6.32 5.46
CA LYS A 57 -21.18 -5.88 6.84
C LYS A 57 -22.06 -4.62 6.94
N GLU A 58 -22.66 -4.19 5.84
CA GLU A 58 -23.53 -3.01 5.75
C GLU A 58 -22.82 -1.68 6.04
N PHE A 59 -21.49 -1.64 5.97
CA PHE A 59 -20.74 -0.39 6.03
C PHE A 59 -20.80 0.34 4.68
N GLY A 60 -21.14 1.63 4.72
CA GLY A 60 -21.05 2.50 3.56
C GLY A 60 -19.61 2.91 3.26
N ILE A 61 -19.18 2.78 2.01
CA ILE A 61 -17.87 3.24 1.54
C ILE A 61 -18.03 4.66 1.01
N LYS A 62 -17.30 5.62 1.57
CA LYS A 62 -17.38 7.05 1.18
C LYS A 62 -16.37 7.43 0.10
N TYR A 63 -15.18 6.84 0.13
CA TYR A 63 -14.10 7.09 -0.81
C TYR A 63 -13.16 5.90 -0.82
N GLY A 64 -12.43 5.67 -1.91
CA GLY A 64 -11.38 4.66 -1.95
C GLY A 64 -10.36 4.98 -3.04
N ASN A 65 -9.09 4.83 -2.72
CA ASN A 65 -7.98 4.94 -3.65
C ASN A 65 -7.07 3.70 -3.50
N THR A 66 -5.90 3.72 -4.13
CA THR A 66 -4.98 2.57 -4.09
C THR A 66 -4.49 2.23 -2.68
N ASP A 67 -4.41 3.22 -1.79
CA ASP A 67 -3.75 3.10 -0.48
C ASP A 67 -4.72 3.12 0.71
N SER A 68 -6.01 3.45 0.48
CA SER A 68 -7.01 3.63 1.53
C SER A 68 -8.45 3.45 1.02
N LEU A 69 -9.35 3.11 1.94
CA LEU A 69 -10.79 2.90 1.71
C LEU A 69 -11.61 3.48 2.87
#